data_AF-A0A2N6SS27-F1
#
_entry.id   AF-A0A2N6SS27-F1
#
_cell.length_a   1.000
_cell.length_b   1.000
_cell.length_c   1.000
_cell.angle_alpha   90.00
_cell.angle_beta   90.00
_cell.angle_gamma   90.00
#
_symmetry.space_group_name_H-M   'P 1'
#
loop_
_entity.id
_entity.type
_entity.pdbx_description
1 polymer ?
#
loop_
_entity_poly.entity_id
_entity_poly.type
_entity_poly.pdbx_seq_one_letter_code
_entity_poly.pdbx_strand_id
1 'polypeptide(L)'
;MKNIKKFGLLLALIASVSLSSCSSEQSLTKPDTTTSTAEDSKKDTAADTQENKKEDKENKEDKKPEETTEATEKGETKKDNQQELTDDEKATIDEFVERLEKYEVGTAGASLKMDRLFTEIVNRCEFLETKPEQSQQYFIKKVSEVKDTENFKMAVKALKNTMDYYKEDKQAYIKQLEDSGSEWNPQIKLETLENLLNKF
;
A
#
# COMPACT_ATOMS: atom_id res chain seq x y z
N MET A 1 -51.62 -18.62 -3.22
CA MET A 1 -51.19 -18.35 -4.61
C MET A 1 -50.15 -17.24 -4.57
N LYS A 2 -48.95 -17.50 -5.10
CA LYS A 2 -47.79 -16.60 -5.10
C LYS A 2 -47.93 -15.60 -6.26
N ASN A 3 -47.87 -14.30 -5.98
CA ASN A 3 -47.80 -13.27 -7.02
C ASN A 3 -46.37 -12.71 -7.07
N ILE A 4 -45.58 -13.28 -7.99
CA ILE A 4 -44.28 -12.74 -8.41
C ILE A 4 -44.56 -11.53 -9.30
N LYS A 5 -44.26 -10.32 -8.81
CA LYS A 5 -44.14 -9.13 -9.65
C LYS A 5 -42.72 -9.07 -10.18
N LYS A 6 -42.57 -9.40 -11.46
CA LYS A 6 -41.33 -9.25 -12.23
C LYS A 6 -41.07 -7.76 -12.45
N PHE A 7 -40.03 -7.22 -11.84
CA PHE A 7 -39.50 -5.91 -12.22
C PHE A 7 -38.44 -6.13 -13.30
N GLY A 8 -38.74 -5.63 -14.49
CA GLY A 8 -37.92 -5.73 -15.68
C GLY A 8 -36.65 -4.90 -15.55
N LEU A 9 -35.53 -5.57 -15.80
CA LEU A 9 -34.22 -5.00 -16.08
C LEU A 9 -34.30 -4.17 -17.37
N LEU A 10 -33.99 -2.87 -17.30
CA LEU A 10 -33.74 -2.06 -18.49
C LEU A 10 -32.28 -1.61 -18.49
N LEU A 11 -31.50 -2.24 -19.36
CA LEU A 11 -30.15 -1.85 -19.76
C LEU A 11 -30.21 -0.55 -20.57
N ALA A 12 -29.61 0.52 -20.06
CA ALA A 12 -29.33 1.72 -20.85
C ALA A 12 -27.86 1.67 -21.33
N LEU A 13 -27.74 1.54 -22.64
CA LEU A 13 -26.52 1.43 -23.43
C LEU A 13 -25.97 2.85 -23.65
N ILE A 14 -24.85 3.22 -23.02
CA ILE A 14 -24.21 4.53 -23.27
C ILE A 14 -23.27 4.36 -24.46
N ALA A 15 -23.68 4.99 -25.57
CA ALA A 15 -22.93 5.05 -26.81
C ALA A 15 -21.66 5.90 -26.64
N SER A 16 -20.55 5.33 -27.10
CA SER A 16 -19.27 5.99 -27.34
C SER A 16 -19.42 7.11 -28.37
N VAL A 17 -19.08 8.33 -27.97
CA VAL A 17 -18.79 9.41 -28.92
C VAL A 17 -17.27 9.50 -29.06
N SER A 18 -16.77 8.84 -30.09
CA SER A 18 -15.45 9.11 -30.66
C SER A 18 -15.52 10.46 -31.38
N LEU A 19 -14.74 11.45 -30.93
CA LEU A 19 -14.39 12.61 -31.73
C LEU A 19 -12.97 12.43 -32.24
N SER A 20 -12.88 12.15 -33.54
CA SER A 20 -11.67 12.06 -34.32
C SER A 20 -11.05 13.44 -34.54
N SER A 21 -9.72 13.48 -34.45
CA SER A 21 -8.80 14.26 -35.30
C SER A 21 -9.04 15.77 -35.49
N CYS A 22 -8.26 16.58 -34.76
CA CYS A 22 -7.67 17.79 -35.35
C CYS A 22 -6.23 17.46 -35.77
N SER A 23 -6.09 17.22 -37.07
CA SER A 23 -4.84 17.28 -37.82
C SER A 23 -4.37 18.73 -37.88
N SER A 24 -3.11 18.98 -37.55
CA SER A 24 -2.33 20.04 -38.19
C SER A 24 -0.88 19.57 -38.25
N GLU A 25 -0.46 19.34 -39.49
CA GLU A 25 0.90 19.11 -39.91
C GLU A 25 1.79 20.28 -39.46
N GLN A 26 2.91 20.00 -38.80
CA GLN A 26 4.12 20.75 -39.07
C GLN A 26 5.39 19.94 -38.79
N SER A 27 5.99 19.49 -39.90
CA SER A 27 7.41 19.32 -40.16
C SER A 27 8.21 18.31 -39.32
N LEU A 28 8.36 17.14 -39.95
CA LEU A 28 9.53 16.28 -39.83
C LEU A 28 10.82 17.07 -40.11
N THR A 29 11.63 17.26 -39.08
CA THR A 29 13.08 17.45 -39.23
C THR A 29 13.82 16.51 -38.30
N LYS A 30 14.18 15.33 -38.82
CA LYS A 30 15.40 14.60 -38.49
C LYS A 30 15.86 13.95 -39.81
N PRO A 31 17.17 13.76 -40.07
CA PRO A 31 18.23 13.58 -39.08
C PRO A 31 19.53 14.36 -39.39
N ASP A 32 20.21 14.85 -38.36
CA ASP A 32 21.66 15.10 -38.49
C ASP A 32 22.41 13.96 -37.81
N THR A 33 22.87 13.06 -38.67
CA THR A 33 23.91 12.08 -38.40
C THR A 33 25.23 12.83 -38.31
N THR A 34 25.95 12.72 -37.20
CA THR A 34 27.39 12.94 -37.22
C THR A 34 28.07 11.84 -36.41
N THR A 35 28.49 10.81 -37.14
CA THR A 35 29.57 9.93 -36.73
C THR A 35 30.84 10.76 -36.67
N SER A 36 31.51 10.79 -35.52
CA SER A 36 32.96 11.03 -35.49
C SER A 36 33.62 9.98 -34.64
N THR A 37 34.35 9.14 -35.34
CA THR A 37 35.28 8.13 -34.89
C THR A 37 36.37 8.75 -34.02
N ALA A 38 36.73 8.07 -32.93
CA ALA A 38 38.07 8.09 -32.37
C ALA A 38 38.35 6.69 -31.78
N GLU A 39 38.92 5.83 -32.62
CA GLU A 39 39.85 4.79 -32.17
C GLU A 39 41.07 5.51 -31.54
N ASP A 40 41.65 5.01 -30.45
CA ASP A 40 42.57 3.87 -30.46
C ASP A 40 43.29 3.73 -29.09
N SER A 41 43.52 2.47 -28.71
CA SER A 41 44.76 1.93 -28.12
C SER A 41 45.11 2.06 -26.62
N LYS A 42 44.96 0.90 -25.94
CA LYS A 42 45.96 0.07 -25.19
C LYS A 42 45.37 -0.42 -23.88
N LYS A 43 44.92 -1.68 -23.78
CA LYS A 43 45.70 -2.93 -23.61
C LYS A 43 46.84 -2.78 -22.60
N ASP A 44 46.64 -3.37 -21.43
CA ASP A 44 47.64 -4.27 -20.87
C ASP A 44 46.98 -5.51 -20.25
N THR A 45 47.63 -6.63 -20.50
CA THR A 45 47.30 -8.00 -20.18
C THR A 45 48.35 -8.51 -19.21
N ALA A 46 47.96 -9.25 -18.17
CA ALA A 46 48.66 -10.42 -17.60
C ALA A 46 47.95 -10.79 -16.28
N ALA A 47 47.35 -11.98 -16.15
CA ALA A 47 48.00 -13.26 -15.78
C ALA A 47 48.38 -13.27 -14.28
N ASP A 48 48.18 -14.29 -13.47
CA ASP A 48 47.74 -15.68 -13.60
C ASP A 48 47.64 -16.24 -12.16
N THR A 49 47.15 -17.48 -12.05
CA THR A 49 47.64 -18.53 -11.14
C THR A 49 46.74 -18.95 -9.95
N GLN A 50 46.07 -20.09 -10.21
CA GLN A 50 45.87 -21.33 -9.41
C GLN A 50 45.02 -21.29 -8.12
N GLU A 51 43.92 -22.04 -8.05
CA GLU A 51 43.78 -23.51 -7.96
C GLU A 51 44.29 -24.08 -6.63
N ASN A 52 43.36 -24.47 -5.74
CA ASN A 52 43.51 -25.76 -5.06
C ASN A 52 42.16 -26.33 -4.59
N LYS A 53 41.94 -27.58 -5.01
CA LYS A 53 40.87 -28.51 -4.61
C LYS A 53 40.94 -28.86 -3.12
N LYS A 54 39.79 -29.26 -2.55
CA LYS A 54 39.59 -30.63 -2.03
C LYS A 54 38.13 -30.92 -1.64
N GLU A 55 37.67 -32.05 -2.13
CA GLU A 55 36.45 -32.78 -1.78
C GLU A 55 36.58 -33.42 -0.38
N ASP A 56 35.46 -33.65 0.31
CA ASP A 56 34.82 -34.98 0.44
C ASP A 56 34.19 -35.28 1.83
N LYS A 57 33.09 -36.04 1.77
CA LYS A 57 32.42 -36.90 2.78
C LYS A 57 31.33 -36.38 3.74
N GLU A 58 30.11 -36.83 3.42
CA GLU A 58 29.05 -37.26 4.34
C GLU A 58 29.54 -38.37 5.31
N ASN A 59 29.10 -38.34 6.57
CA ASN A 59 28.25 -39.42 7.12
C ASN A 59 27.63 -39.07 8.48
N LYS A 60 26.40 -39.56 8.69
CA LYS A 60 25.57 -39.49 9.91
C LYS A 60 26.12 -40.34 11.05
N GLU A 61 25.83 -39.96 12.31
CA GLU A 61 24.95 -40.72 13.22
C GLU A 61 24.85 -40.11 14.64
N ASP A 62 23.60 -39.95 15.06
CA ASP A 62 23.03 -40.16 16.40
C ASP A 62 23.67 -39.55 17.65
N LYS A 63 23.04 -38.46 18.14
CA LYS A 63 22.75 -38.31 19.58
C LYS A 63 21.32 -37.81 19.80
N LYS A 64 20.59 -38.65 20.54
CA LYS A 64 19.24 -38.47 21.11
C LYS A 64 19.14 -37.19 21.99
N PRO A 65 17.98 -36.53 22.03
CA PRO A 65 17.80 -35.26 22.73
C PRO A 65 17.50 -35.42 24.23
N GLU A 66 18.17 -34.62 25.05
CA GLU A 66 17.70 -34.20 26.38
C GLU A 66 17.83 -32.68 26.42
N GLU A 67 16.72 -31.98 26.17
CA GLU A 67 16.58 -30.62 26.68
C GLU A 67 15.11 -30.36 26.99
N THR A 68 14.88 -30.21 28.28
CA THR A 68 13.68 -29.69 28.91
C THR A 68 13.30 -28.35 28.29
N THR A 69 12.39 -28.35 27.32
CA THR A 69 11.64 -27.14 27.00
C THR A 69 10.55 -26.99 28.04
N GLU A 70 10.84 -26.15 29.04
CA GLU A 70 9.81 -25.47 29.80
C GLU A 70 8.78 -24.94 28.80
N ALA A 71 7.54 -25.41 28.94
CA ALA A 71 6.41 -24.79 28.28
C ALA A 71 6.33 -23.36 28.81
N THR A 72 6.97 -22.42 28.11
CA THR A 72 6.56 -21.03 28.20
C THR A 72 5.17 -21.02 27.61
N GLU A 73 4.17 -21.20 28.48
CA GLU A 73 2.82 -20.75 28.24
C GLU A 73 2.98 -19.37 27.61
N LYS A 74 2.65 -19.27 26.32
CA LYS A 74 2.29 -18.01 25.69
C LYS A 74 1.19 -17.47 26.59
N GLY A 75 1.59 -16.63 27.54
CA GLY A 75 0.66 -15.90 28.36
C GLY A 75 -0.24 -15.19 27.38
N GLU A 76 -1.47 -15.67 27.28
CA GLU A 76 -2.55 -14.86 26.76
C GLU A 76 -2.62 -13.67 27.71
N THR A 77 -1.84 -12.64 27.41
CA THR A 77 -2.06 -11.30 27.93
C THR A 77 -3.50 -11.00 27.56
N LYS A 78 -4.38 -11.11 28.57
CA LYS A 78 -5.74 -10.61 28.51
C LYS A 78 -5.65 -9.22 27.88
N LYS A 79 -6.15 -9.07 26.66
CA LYS A 79 -6.35 -7.76 26.03
C LYS A 79 -7.24 -6.98 26.98
N ASP A 80 -6.64 -6.12 27.77
CA ASP A 80 -7.36 -5.22 28.64
C ASP A 80 -7.98 -4.15 27.75
N ASN A 81 -9.23 -4.38 27.34
CA ASN A 81 -10.04 -3.46 26.54
C ASN A 81 -10.31 -2.11 27.26
N GLN A 82 -9.63 -1.82 28.37
CA GLN A 82 -9.69 -0.57 29.13
C GLN A 82 -8.47 0.34 28.91
N GLN A 83 -7.44 -0.07 28.17
CA GLN A 83 -6.28 0.79 27.96
C GLN A 83 -6.65 2.01 27.09
N GLU A 84 -6.48 3.21 27.64
CA GLU A 84 -6.67 4.45 26.90
C GLU A 84 -5.65 4.61 25.77
N LEU A 85 -6.00 5.44 24.77
CA LEU A 85 -5.03 5.86 23.77
C LEU A 85 -3.94 6.71 24.41
N THR A 86 -2.69 6.44 24.05
CA THR A 86 -1.57 7.32 24.39
C THR A 86 -1.68 8.63 23.61
N ASP A 87 -0.93 9.64 24.01
CA ASP A 87 -0.95 10.93 23.30
C ASP A 87 -0.35 10.81 21.89
N ASP A 88 0.63 9.94 21.68
CA ASP A 88 1.19 9.64 20.36
C ASP A 88 0.18 8.94 19.44
N GLU A 89 -0.61 8.01 19.98
CA GLU A 89 -1.68 7.33 19.23
C GLU A 89 -2.78 8.33 18.82
N LYS A 90 -3.16 9.24 19.74
CA LYS A 90 -4.11 10.32 19.45
C LYS A 90 -3.56 11.28 18.39
N ALA A 91 -2.30 11.71 18.52
CA ALA A 91 -1.65 12.58 17.55
C ALA A 91 -1.58 11.93 16.16
N THR A 92 -1.37 10.61 16.09
CA THR A 92 -1.40 9.86 14.84
C THR A 92 -2.79 9.89 14.19
N ILE A 93 -3.85 9.71 14.98
CA ILE A 93 -5.24 9.86 14.49
C ILE A 93 -5.52 11.30 14.04
N ASP A 94 -5.08 12.30 14.82
CA ASP A 94 -5.26 13.72 14.49
C ASP A 94 -4.64 14.06 13.15
N GLU A 95 -3.38 13.66 12.93
CA GLU A 95 -2.67 13.87 11.67
C GLU A 95 -3.38 13.16 10.51
N PHE A 96 -3.84 11.92 10.73
CA PHE A 96 -4.56 11.16 9.71
C PHE A 96 -5.85 11.85 9.26
N VAL A 97 -6.66 12.33 10.21
CA VAL A 97 -7.89 13.08 9.91
C VAL A 97 -7.58 14.41 9.23
N GLU A 98 -6.58 15.14 9.70
CA GLU A 98 -6.15 16.41 9.11
C GLU A 98 -5.67 16.23 7.66
N ARG A 99 -4.90 15.16 7.38
CA ARG A 99 -4.41 14.84 6.03
C ARG A 99 -5.54 14.44 5.09
N LEU A 100 -6.57 13.75 5.59
CA LEU A 100 -7.79 13.47 4.81
C LEU A 100 -8.58 14.76 4.55
N GLU A 101 -8.76 15.61 5.55
CA GLU A 101 -9.47 16.89 5.39
C GLU A 101 -8.76 17.82 4.39
N LYS A 102 -7.43 17.85 4.40
CA LYS A 102 -6.62 18.69 3.51
C LYS A 102 -6.21 18.01 2.21
N TYR A 103 -6.71 16.80 1.93
CA TYR A 103 -6.31 16.05 0.76
C TYR A 103 -6.77 16.75 -0.53
N GLU A 104 -5.83 17.02 -1.44
CA GLU A 104 -6.09 17.73 -2.69
C GLU A 104 -6.51 16.77 -3.80
N VAL A 105 -7.80 16.47 -3.89
CA VAL A 105 -8.37 15.56 -4.89
C VAL A 105 -8.12 16.08 -6.32
N GLY A 106 -7.74 15.18 -7.23
CA GLY A 106 -7.59 15.50 -8.66
C GLY A 106 -6.33 16.29 -9.03
N THR A 107 -5.41 16.48 -8.09
CA THR A 107 -4.12 17.12 -8.34
C THR A 107 -3.04 16.13 -8.78
N ALA A 108 -2.00 16.63 -9.44
CA ALA A 108 -0.84 15.80 -9.77
C ALA A 108 -0.20 15.25 -8.49
N GLY A 109 0.05 13.94 -8.46
CA GLY A 109 0.61 13.26 -7.30
C GLY A 109 -0.37 12.98 -6.16
N ALA A 110 -1.67 13.29 -6.32
CA ALA A 110 -2.68 12.98 -5.32
C ALA A 110 -2.73 11.47 -5.00
N SER A 111 -2.71 10.61 -6.03
CA SER A 111 -2.67 9.14 -5.84
C SER A 111 -1.47 8.69 -5.02
N LEU A 112 -0.27 9.21 -5.30
CA LEU A 112 0.94 8.89 -4.53
C LEU A 112 0.84 9.36 -3.07
N LYS A 113 0.25 10.54 -2.81
CA LYS A 113 -0.02 11.01 -1.45
C LYS A 113 -1.00 10.08 -0.73
N MET A 114 -2.00 9.55 -1.43
CA MET A 114 -2.98 8.61 -0.87
C MET A 114 -2.38 7.22 -0.62
N ASP A 115 -1.54 6.72 -1.53
CA ASP A 115 -0.79 5.46 -1.34
C ASP A 115 0.12 5.55 -0.10
N ARG A 116 0.80 6.68 0.09
CA ARG A 116 1.59 6.94 1.29
C ARG A 116 0.73 6.97 2.54
N LEU A 117 -0.40 7.69 2.51
CA LEU A 117 -1.32 7.74 3.64
C LEU A 117 -1.85 6.35 4.01
N PHE A 118 -2.23 5.55 3.01
CA PHE A 118 -2.69 4.19 3.20
C PHE A 118 -1.61 3.31 3.85
N THR A 119 -0.41 3.28 3.26
CA THR A 119 0.72 2.49 3.76
C THR A 119 1.14 2.89 5.17
N GLU A 120 1.22 4.19 5.46
CA GLU A 120 1.58 4.69 6.79
C GLU A 120 0.61 4.19 7.87
N ILE A 121 -0.70 4.25 7.62
CA ILE A 121 -1.70 3.80 8.59
C ILE A 121 -1.61 2.29 8.81
N VAL A 122 -1.59 1.51 7.73
CA VAL A 122 -1.56 0.04 7.88
C VAL A 122 -0.24 -0.46 8.46
N ASN A 123 0.88 0.24 8.23
CA ASN A 123 2.20 -0.16 8.74
C ASN A 123 2.51 0.34 10.16
N ARG A 124 1.80 1.34 10.69
CA ARG A 124 2.21 1.99 11.97
C ARG A 124 1.13 1.95 13.06
N CYS A 125 -0.12 1.71 12.71
CA CYS A 125 -1.24 1.92 13.63
C CYS A 125 -1.76 0.61 14.24
N GLU A 126 -0.87 -0.21 14.83
CA GLU A 126 -1.25 -1.47 15.52
C GLU A 126 -2.32 -1.24 16.60
N PHE A 127 -2.32 -0.05 17.22
CA PHE A 127 -3.31 0.35 18.22
C PHE A 127 -4.76 0.32 17.73
N LEU A 128 -5.00 0.38 16.41
CA LEU A 128 -6.33 0.20 15.84
C LEU A 128 -6.89 -1.21 16.07
N GLU A 129 -6.04 -2.23 16.28
CA GLU A 129 -6.46 -3.60 16.60
C GLU A 129 -6.32 -3.96 18.08
N THR A 130 -5.41 -3.31 18.81
CA THR A 130 -5.21 -3.56 20.24
C THR A 130 -6.17 -2.74 21.11
N LYS A 131 -6.62 -1.58 20.64
CA LYS A 131 -7.58 -0.67 21.32
C LYS A 131 -8.71 -0.22 20.36
N PRO A 132 -9.48 -1.15 19.77
CA PRO A 132 -10.37 -0.82 18.67
C PRO A 132 -11.52 0.11 19.08
N GLU A 133 -12.11 -0.06 20.26
CA GLU A 133 -13.20 0.80 20.72
C GLU A 133 -12.73 2.24 20.96
N GLN A 134 -11.61 2.42 21.66
CA GLN A 134 -11.05 3.74 21.97
C GLN A 134 -10.59 4.45 20.70
N SER A 135 -9.91 3.74 19.80
CA SER A 135 -9.49 4.24 18.49
C SER A 135 -10.67 4.73 17.67
N GLN A 136 -11.74 3.93 17.61
CA GLN A 136 -12.93 4.29 16.85
C GLN A 136 -13.67 5.48 17.46
N GLN A 137 -13.84 5.53 18.77
CA GLN A 137 -14.49 6.66 19.45
C GLN A 137 -13.71 7.95 19.24
N TYR A 138 -12.38 7.91 19.36
CA TYR A 138 -11.54 9.07 19.15
C TYR A 138 -11.56 9.52 17.68
N PHE A 139 -11.44 8.59 16.73
CA PHE A 139 -11.57 8.89 15.30
C PHE A 139 -12.91 9.56 14.96
N ILE A 140 -14.04 9.02 15.44
CA ILE A 140 -15.36 9.63 15.24
C ILE A 140 -15.43 11.04 15.81
N LYS A 141 -14.89 11.25 17.02
CA LYS A 141 -14.80 12.58 17.61
C LYS A 141 -14.01 13.54 16.70
N LYS A 142 -12.83 13.13 16.23
CA LYS A 142 -11.99 13.97 15.37
C LYS A 142 -12.63 14.26 14.02
N VAL A 143 -13.30 13.29 13.40
CA VAL A 143 -14.05 13.51 12.17
C VAL A 143 -15.22 14.49 12.39
N SER A 144 -15.84 14.51 13.57
CA SER A 144 -16.88 15.50 13.88
C SER A 144 -16.37 16.94 14.01
N GLU A 145 -15.06 17.12 14.18
CA GLU A 145 -14.39 18.43 14.27
C GLU A 145 -13.90 18.94 12.89
N VAL A 146 -13.98 18.11 11.83
CA VAL A 146 -13.63 18.47 10.46
C VAL A 146 -14.52 19.61 9.95
N LYS A 147 -13.90 20.62 9.35
CA LYS A 147 -14.58 21.80 8.80
C LYS A 147 -14.98 21.56 7.34
N ASP A 148 -14.07 21.03 6.53
CA ASP A 148 -14.35 20.70 5.13
C ASP A 148 -14.83 19.25 4.98
N THR A 149 -16.09 19.03 5.38
CA THR A 149 -16.69 17.69 5.39
C THR A 149 -16.84 17.07 4.00
N GLU A 150 -17.03 17.86 2.95
CA GLU A 150 -17.15 17.34 1.58
C GLU A 150 -15.79 16.93 1.04
N ASN A 151 -14.73 17.72 1.27
CA ASN A 151 -13.39 17.31 0.88
C ASN A 151 -12.93 16.06 1.65
N PHE A 152 -13.21 16.00 2.95
CA PHE A 152 -12.94 14.80 3.76
C PHE A 152 -13.64 13.55 3.19
N LYS A 153 -14.93 13.62 2.83
CA LYS A 153 -15.65 12.48 2.21
C LYS A 153 -15.01 12.05 0.89
N MET A 154 -14.61 13.01 0.05
CA MET A 154 -13.92 12.68 -1.20
C MET A 154 -12.56 12.01 -0.94
N ALA A 155 -11.83 12.45 0.07
CA ALA A 155 -10.58 11.83 0.50
C ALA A 155 -10.79 10.41 1.03
N VAL A 156 -11.80 10.19 1.89
CA VAL A 156 -12.17 8.84 2.37
C VAL A 156 -12.54 7.93 1.21
N LYS A 157 -13.29 8.44 0.22
CA LYS A 157 -13.60 7.67 -1.00
C LYS A 157 -12.34 7.32 -1.79
N ALA A 158 -11.40 8.25 -1.95
CA ALA A 158 -10.13 7.98 -2.62
C ALA A 158 -9.31 6.93 -1.87
N LEU A 159 -9.27 6.99 -0.53
CA LEU A 159 -8.61 5.97 0.28
C LEU A 159 -9.25 4.59 0.11
N LYS A 160 -10.59 4.50 0.14
CA LYS A 160 -11.32 3.24 -0.13
C LYS A 160 -11.00 2.68 -1.52
N ASN A 161 -10.94 3.53 -2.55
CA ASN A 161 -10.56 3.10 -3.89
C ASN A 161 -9.11 2.56 -3.94
N THR A 162 -8.17 3.16 -3.20
CA THR A 162 -6.80 2.63 -3.07
C THR A 162 -6.80 1.26 -2.41
N MET A 163 -7.62 1.05 -1.38
CA MET A 163 -7.77 -0.25 -0.71
C MET A 163 -8.37 -1.30 -1.64
N ASP A 164 -9.36 -0.92 -2.45
CA ASP A 164 -9.93 -1.79 -3.48
C ASP A 164 -8.90 -2.17 -4.55
N TYR A 165 -8.11 -1.20 -5.03
CA TYR A 165 -7.03 -1.46 -5.99
C TYR A 165 -5.99 -2.45 -5.43
N TYR A 166 -5.59 -2.28 -4.17
CA TYR A 166 -4.73 -3.26 -3.49
C TYR A 166 -5.38 -4.65 -3.43
N LYS A 167 -6.68 -4.74 -3.17
CA LYS A 167 -7.40 -6.03 -3.12
C LYS A 167 -7.49 -6.72 -4.48
N GLU A 168 -7.65 -5.96 -5.56
CA GLU A 168 -7.77 -6.46 -6.93
C GLU A 168 -6.48 -7.14 -7.39
N ASP A 169 -5.32 -6.51 -7.19
CA ASP A 169 -4.02 -7.08 -7.53
C ASP A 169 -2.95 -6.66 -6.52
N LYS A 170 -2.86 -7.43 -5.43
CA LYS A 170 -1.92 -7.18 -4.32
C LYS A 170 -0.46 -7.11 -4.78
N GLN A 171 -0.06 -7.99 -5.69
CA GLN A 171 1.35 -8.09 -6.10
C GLN A 171 1.74 -6.91 -6.98
N ALA A 172 0.87 -6.51 -7.91
CA ALA A 172 1.09 -5.30 -8.69
C ALA A 172 1.12 -4.05 -7.81
N TYR A 173 0.21 -3.95 -6.84
CA TYR A 173 0.17 -2.82 -5.91
C TYR A 173 1.45 -2.70 -5.08
N ILE A 174 1.87 -3.80 -4.45
CA ILE A 174 3.10 -3.83 -3.63
C ILE A 174 4.32 -3.45 -4.46
N LYS A 175 4.42 -3.97 -5.69
CA LYS A 175 5.51 -3.61 -6.60
C LYS A 175 5.50 -2.11 -6.94
N GLN A 176 4.33 -1.52 -7.20
CA GLN A 176 4.21 -0.07 -7.43
C GLN A 176 4.69 0.73 -6.20
N LEU A 177 4.38 0.28 -4.99
CA LEU A 177 4.86 0.91 -3.77
C LEU A 177 6.39 0.86 -3.69
N GLU A 178 6.98 -0.32 -3.91
CA GLU A 178 8.43 -0.51 -3.91
C GLU A 178 9.13 0.40 -4.95
N ASP A 179 8.61 0.41 -6.19
CA ASP A 179 9.11 1.27 -7.27
C ASP A 179 9.00 2.78 -6.92
N SER A 180 8.07 3.15 -6.04
CA SER A 180 7.87 4.52 -5.55
C SER A 180 8.65 4.84 -4.25
N GLY A 181 9.38 3.88 -3.69
CA GLY A 181 10.16 4.01 -2.46
C GLY A 181 9.35 3.87 -1.16
N SER A 182 8.13 3.29 -1.23
CA SER A 182 7.29 3.00 -0.07
C SER A 182 7.41 1.54 0.34
N GLU A 183 7.45 1.27 1.65
CA GLU A 183 7.47 -0.09 2.19
C GLU A 183 6.04 -0.61 2.42
N TRP A 184 5.79 -1.86 2.06
CA TRP A 184 4.58 -2.58 2.45
C TRP A 184 4.88 -3.56 3.59
N ASN A 185 4.51 -3.18 4.82
CA ASN A 185 4.74 -3.99 6.03
C ASN A 185 3.58 -3.81 7.01
N PRO A 186 2.36 -4.26 6.65
CA PRO A 186 1.16 -3.98 7.40
C PRO A 186 1.21 -4.63 8.79
N GLN A 187 1.02 -3.82 9.82
CA GLN A 187 0.89 -4.23 11.23
C GLN A 187 -0.57 -4.43 11.64
N ILE A 188 -1.51 -3.96 10.82
CA ILE A 188 -2.94 -4.23 10.96
C ILE A 188 -3.51 -4.89 9.71
N LYS A 189 -4.62 -5.60 9.91
CA LYS A 189 -5.44 -6.13 8.83
C LYS A 189 -6.11 -4.98 8.08
N LEU A 190 -6.30 -5.18 6.78
CA LEU A 190 -6.98 -4.21 5.95
C LEU A 190 -8.41 -3.95 6.44
N GLU A 191 -9.11 -5.01 6.85
CA GLU A 191 -10.47 -4.98 7.37
C GLU A 191 -10.62 -4.05 8.59
N THR A 192 -9.56 -3.90 9.39
CA THR A 192 -9.53 -2.98 10.54
C THR A 192 -9.67 -1.54 10.06
N LEU A 193 -8.89 -1.13 9.05
CA LEU A 193 -8.99 0.20 8.46
C LEU A 193 -10.33 0.38 7.73
N GLU A 194 -10.84 -0.64 7.04
CA GLU A 194 -12.13 -0.57 6.36
C GLU A 194 -13.28 -0.32 7.32
N ASN A 195 -13.29 -1.04 8.44
CA ASN A 195 -14.32 -0.87 9.47
C ASN A 195 -14.27 0.51 10.13
N LEU A 196 -13.08 1.09 10.26
CA LEU A 196 -12.91 2.47 10.73
C LEU A 196 -13.53 3.47 9.74
N LEU A 197 -13.24 3.31 8.44
CA LEU A 197 -13.67 4.23 7.37
C LEU A 197 -15.11 4.04 6.92
N ASN A 198 -15.70 2.85 7.08
CA ASN A 198 -17.08 2.56 6.64
C ASN A 198 -18.15 3.33 7.41
N LYS A 199 -17.78 4.04 8.48
CA LYS A 199 -18.65 4.93 9.24
C LYS A 199 -18.82 6.31 8.59
N PHE A 200 -18.11 6.58 7.50
CA PHE A 200 -18.05 7.87 6.79
C PHE A 200 -18.10 7.67 5.27
#